data_AF-A0A6G4AUS6-F1
#
_entry.id   AF-A0A6G4AUS6-F1
#
_cell.length_a   1.000
_cell.length_b   1.000
_cell.length_c   1.000
_cell.angle_alpha   90.00
_cell.angle_beta   90.00
_cell.angle_gamma   90.00
#
_symmetry.space_group_name_H-M   'P 1'
#
loop_
_entity.id
_entity.type
_entity.pdbx_description
1 polymer ?
#
loop_
_entity_poly.entity_id
_entity_poly.type
_entity_poly.pdbx_seq_one_letter_code
_entity_poly.pdbx_strand_id
1 'polypeptide(L)'
;MHESLVMDEEGHVTTAAFREYRIPEFADVPRTEVYFADTADALGPLGAKSMSESPFLPVAAALANAVRDATGVRLDTMPMTRDRVCLAIAASRGTPAAPDEVRADGPVGHAPA
;
A
#
# COMPACT_ATOMS: atom_id res chain seq x y z
N MET A 1 -4.30 5.10 0.18
CA MET A 1 -3.30 4.27 -0.53
C MET A 1 -2.44 5.05 -1.52
N HIS A 2 -2.88 6.23 -1.98
CA HIS A 2 -2.23 6.93 -3.10
C HIS A 2 -1.72 8.31 -2.71
N GLU A 3 -2.45 8.99 -1.84
CA GLU A 3 -2.16 10.34 -1.40
C GLU A 3 -0.86 10.42 -0.59
N SER A 4 0.00 11.36 -0.97
CA SER A 4 1.25 11.70 -0.29
C SER A 4 1.61 13.14 -0.61
N LEU A 5 1.87 13.94 0.41
CA LEU A 5 2.45 15.27 0.26
C LEU A 5 3.97 15.13 0.31
N VAL A 6 4.66 15.60 -0.72
CA VAL A 6 6.13 15.57 -0.80
C VAL A 6 6.66 17.00 -0.89
N MET A 7 7.72 17.28 -0.15
CA MET A 7 8.43 18.57 -0.19
C MET A 7 9.86 18.36 -0.69
N ASP A 8 10.39 19.34 -1.43
CA ASP A 8 11.81 19.40 -1.78
C ASP A 8 12.66 19.92 -0.61
N GLU A 9 13.98 20.01 -0.82
CA GLU A 9 14.94 20.46 0.22
C GLU A 9 14.74 21.93 0.60
N GLU A 10 14.18 22.72 -0.32
CA GLU A 10 13.83 24.12 -0.14
C GLU A 10 12.46 24.34 0.53
N GLY A 11 11.69 23.26 0.74
CA GLY A 11 10.40 23.26 1.43
C GLY A 11 9.18 23.49 0.52
N HIS A 12 9.34 23.46 -0.80
CA HIS A 12 8.22 23.55 -1.73
C HIS A 12 7.51 22.22 -1.89
N VAL A 13 6.17 22.25 -1.98
CA VAL A 13 5.38 21.06 -2.26
C VAL A 13 5.54 20.66 -3.73
N THR A 14 6.08 19.48 -3.98
CA THR A 14 6.32 18.96 -5.34
C THR A 14 5.12 18.20 -5.92
N THR A 15 4.21 17.75 -5.07
CA THR A 15 2.94 17.11 -5.44
C THR A 15 1.79 18.13 -5.46
N ALA A 16 2.00 19.29 -6.08
CA ALA A 16 1.04 20.41 -6.04
C ALA A 16 -0.07 20.35 -7.11
N ALA A 17 0.02 19.40 -8.06
CA ALA A 17 -1.02 19.17 -9.06
C ALA A 17 -1.57 17.74 -8.98
N PHE A 18 -2.79 17.53 -9.48
CA PHE A 18 -3.50 16.24 -9.37
C PHE A 18 -2.85 15.09 -10.14
N ARG A 19 -1.95 15.39 -11.06
CA ARG A 19 -1.16 14.36 -11.76
C ARG A 19 -0.17 13.69 -10.80
N GLU A 20 0.40 14.45 -9.87
CA GLU A 20 1.37 14.00 -8.89
C GLU A 20 0.68 13.59 -7.57
N TYR A 21 -0.28 14.38 -7.09
CA TYR A 21 -1.12 14.04 -5.94
C TYR A 21 -2.31 13.19 -6.37
N ARG A 22 -2.09 11.87 -6.41
CA ARG A 22 -3.12 10.93 -6.88
C ARG A 22 -4.24 10.76 -5.84
N ILE A 23 -5.40 11.30 -6.17
CA ILE A 23 -6.66 11.05 -5.48
C ILE A 23 -7.26 9.74 -6.02
N PRO A 24 -7.89 8.90 -5.18
CA PRO A 24 -8.60 7.71 -5.67
C PRO A 24 -9.67 8.06 -6.71
N GLU A 25 -9.71 7.31 -7.81
CA GLU A 25 -10.80 7.38 -8.78
C GLU A 25 -11.96 6.47 -8.34
N PHE A 26 -13.12 6.62 -8.98
CA PHE A 26 -14.28 5.77 -8.68
C PHE A 26 -13.96 4.26 -8.83
N ALA A 27 -13.11 3.90 -9.79
CA ALA A 27 -12.68 2.53 -10.01
C ALA A 27 -11.74 1.98 -8.91
N ASP A 28 -11.11 2.86 -8.12
CA ASP A 28 -10.23 2.45 -7.01
C ASP A 28 -11.02 2.09 -5.74
N VAL A 29 -12.30 2.47 -5.66
CA VAL A 29 -13.15 2.26 -4.47
C VAL A 29 -13.70 0.83 -4.44
N PRO A 30 -13.45 0.04 -3.37
CA PRO A 30 -14.00 -1.30 -3.26
C PRO A 30 -15.52 -1.26 -3.04
N ARG A 31 -16.19 -2.38 -3.35
CA ARG A 31 -17.58 -2.56 -2.94
C ARG A 31 -17.71 -2.34 -1.44
N THR A 32 -18.56 -1.39 -1.06
CA THR A 32 -18.71 -0.93 0.32
C THR A 32 -20.11 -1.26 0.80
N GLU A 33 -20.20 -1.91 1.95
CA GLU A 33 -21.43 -2.18 2.67
C GLU A 33 -21.50 -1.31 3.92
N VAL A 34 -22.68 -0.80 4.24
CA VAL A 34 -22.88 0.11 5.37
C VAL A 34 -23.69 -0.60 6.44
N TYR A 35 -23.09 -0.74 7.61
CA TYR A 35 -23.71 -1.32 8.79
C TYR A 35 -23.89 -0.23 9.86
N PHE A 36 -25.10 -0.14 10.41
CA PHE A 36 -25.39 0.77 11.50
C PHE A 36 -25.31 0.04 12.84
N ALA A 37 -24.61 0.63 13.80
CA ALA A 37 -24.61 0.14 15.17
C ALA A 37 -25.93 0.51 15.85
N ASP A 38 -26.59 -0.45 16.49
CA ASP A 38 -27.82 -0.22 17.25
C ASP A 38 -27.52 0.44 18.60
N THR A 39 -27.24 1.75 18.56
CA THR A 39 -26.84 2.53 19.73
C THR A 39 -27.30 3.98 19.60
N ALA A 40 -27.71 4.61 20.70
CA ALA A 40 -28.08 6.04 20.77
C ALA A 40 -27.13 6.84 21.68
N ASP A 41 -27.07 8.17 21.52
CA ASP A 41 -26.39 9.09 22.44
C ASP A 41 -27.44 9.88 23.24
N ALA A 42 -27.35 9.82 24.58
CA ALA A 42 -28.28 10.51 25.47
C ALA A 42 -28.19 12.04 25.36
N LEU A 43 -27.04 12.59 24.93
CA LEU A 43 -26.82 14.02 24.75
C LEU A 43 -27.17 14.50 23.34
N GLY A 44 -27.27 13.56 22.39
CA GLY A 44 -27.54 13.85 21.00
C GLY A 44 -29.02 14.18 20.75
N PRO A 45 -29.33 15.17 19.89
CA PRO A 45 -30.71 15.40 19.48
C PRO A 45 -31.27 14.14 18.84
N LEU A 46 -32.41 13.66 19.33
CA LEU A 46 -33.05 12.42 18.87
C LEU A 46 -32.14 11.18 18.96
N GLY A 47 -31.14 11.17 19.85
CA GLY A 47 -30.22 10.04 20.01
C GLY A 47 -29.01 10.05 19.05
N ALA A 48 -28.83 11.12 18.26
CA ALA A 48 -27.81 11.19 17.21
C ALA A 48 -26.37 11.22 17.75
N LYS A 49 -25.45 10.63 17.01
CA LYS A 49 -24.00 10.66 17.27
C LYS A 49 -23.26 11.38 16.16
N SER A 50 -22.10 11.94 16.48
CA SER A 50 -21.16 12.38 15.43
C SER A 50 -20.71 11.18 14.60
N MET A 51 -20.77 11.33 13.28
CA MET A 51 -20.44 10.26 12.31
C MET A 51 -19.57 10.74 11.15
N SER A 52 -19.12 12.00 11.14
CA SER A 52 -18.34 12.53 10.00
C SER A 52 -16.98 11.86 9.85
N GLU A 53 -16.30 11.57 10.96
CA GLU A 53 -14.93 11.03 10.96
C GLU A 53 -14.84 9.52 11.16
N SER A 54 -15.79 8.97 11.91
CA SER A 54 -15.89 7.56 12.24
C SER A 54 -15.73 6.60 11.05
N PRO A 55 -16.29 6.85 9.85
CA PRO A 55 -16.18 5.90 8.75
C PRO A 55 -14.81 5.89 8.08
N PHE A 56 -14.02 6.98 8.14
CA PHE A 56 -12.74 7.03 7.44
C PHE A 56 -11.53 6.75 8.34
N LEU A 57 -11.60 7.10 9.64
CA LEU A 57 -10.51 6.86 10.60
C LEU A 57 -9.99 5.41 10.63
N PRO A 58 -10.85 4.36 10.68
CA PRO A 58 -10.36 2.99 10.78
C PRO A 58 -9.81 2.43 9.46
N VAL A 59 -10.04 3.10 8.31
CA VAL A 59 -9.77 2.54 6.98
C VAL A 59 -8.29 2.21 6.79
N ALA A 60 -7.38 3.11 7.18
CA ALA A 60 -5.94 2.90 7.03
C ALA A 60 -5.46 1.68 7.84
N ALA A 61 -5.91 1.57 9.10
CA ALA A 61 -5.53 0.47 9.97
C ALA A 61 -6.15 -0.88 9.54
N ALA A 62 -7.42 -0.86 9.13
CA ALA A 62 -8.11 -2.05 8.61
C ALA A 62 -7.40 -2.57 7.35
N LEU A 63 -7.02 -1.68 6.44
CA LEU A 63 -6.29 -2.04 5.23
C LEU A 63 -4.88 -2.58 5.53
N ALA A 64 -4.15 -1.96 6.45
CA ALA A 64 -2.86 -2.46 6.92
C ALA A 64 -2.95 -3.88 7.48
N ASN A 65 -4.02 -4.16 8.24
CA ASN A 65 -4.29 -5.48 8.79
C ASN A 65 -4.66 -6.48 7.69
N ALA A 66 -5.47 -6.08 6.71
CA ALA A 66 -5.83 -6.92 5.56
C ALA A 66 -4.61 -7.30 4.71
N VAL A 67 -3.69 -6.36 4.48
CA VAL A 67 -2.42 -6.65 3.77
C VAL A 67 -1.58 -7.64 4.57
N ARG A 68 -1.47 -7.46 5.89
CA ARG A 68 -0.75 -8.41 6.75
C ARG A 68 -1.38 -9.80 6.73
N ASP A 69 -2.71 -9.88 6.82
CA ASP A 69 -3.45 -11.14 6.78
C ASP A 69 -3.19 -11.88 5.44
N ALA A 70 -3.24 -11.16 4.32
CA ALA A 70 -3.04 -11.72 3.00
C ALA A 70 -1.58 -12.11 2.67
N THR A 71 -0.59 -11.43 3.26
CA THR A 71 0.82 -11.55 2.82
C THR A 71 1.79 -12.01 3.91
N GLY A 72 1.36 -12.00 5.17
CA GLY A 72 2.22 -12.19 6.34
C GLY A 72 3.09 -10.97 6.71
N VAL A 73 3.13 -9.93 5.87
CA VAL A 73 4.01 -8.76 6.05
C VAL A 73 3.29 -7.64 6.77
N ARG A 74 3.92 -7.07 7.81
CA ARG A 74 3.38 -5.89 8.51
C ARG A 74 3.94 -4.62 7.87
N LEU A 75 3.04 -3.80 7.32
CA LEU A 75 3.30 -2.41 6.96
C LEU A 75 2.66 -1.50 8.00
N ASP A 76 3.40 -0.50 8.46
CA ASP A 76 2.97 0.49 9.46
C ASP A 76 2.98 1.93 8.93
N THR A 77 3.44 2.11 7.69
CA THR A 77 3.64 3.42 7.07
C THR A 77 2.73 3.57 5.86
N MET A 78 2.03 4.70 5.78
CA MET A 78 1.23 5.10 4.62
C MET A 78 2.02 6.04 3.70
N PRO A 79 1.65 6.13 2.41
CA PRO A 79 0.77 5.21 1.69
C PRO A 79 1.40 3.82 1.48
N MET A 80 0.58 2.76 1.46
CA MET A 80 0.99 1.40 1.05
C MET A 80 0.87 1.25 -0.46
N THR A 81 1.73 1.95 -1.19
CA THR A 81 1.79 1.85 -2.65
C THR A 81 2.21 0.45 -3.10
N ARG A 82 1.87 0.09 -4.35
CA ARG A 82 2.17 -1.24 -4.91
C ARG A 82 3.65 -1.60 -4.78
N ASP A 83 4.54 -0.68 -5.11
CA ASP A 83 5.99 -0.84 -5.00
C ASP A 83 6.44 -1.15 -3.58
N ARG A 84 5.95 -0.39 -2.57
CA ARG A 84 6.25 -0.64 -1.16
C ARG A 84 5.77 -2.01 -0.69
N VAL A 85 4.55 -2.41 -1.07
CA VAL A 85 4.00 -3.73 -0.73
C VAL A 85 4.82 -4.84 -1.41
N CYS A 86 5.12 -4.71 -2.71
CA CYS A 86 5.91 -5.70 -3.44
C CYS A 86 7.33 -5.84 -2.89
N LEU A 87 8.01 -4.73 -2.58
CA LEU A 87 9.34 -4.75 -1.99
C LEU A 87 9.33 -5.40 -0.60
N ALA A 88 8.32 -5.10 0.23
CA ALA A 88 8.21 -5.69 1.55
C ALA A 88 7.96 -7.21 1.50
N ILE A 89 7.16 -7.68 0.53
CA ILE A 89 6.97 -9.12 0.27
C ILE A 89 8.25 -9.78 -0.26
N ALA A 90 8.99 -9.11 -1.15
CA ALA A 90 10.25 -9.66 -1.66
C ALA A 90 11.29 -9.79 -0.54
N ALA A 91 11.41 -8.76 0.30
CA ALA A 91 12.31 -8.77 1.45
C ALA A 91 11.95 -9.86 2.46
N SER A 92 10.66 -10.14 2.69
CA SER A 92 10.23 -11.17 3.64
C SER A 92 10.48 -12.60 3.14
N ARG A 93 10.60 -12.80 1.82
CA ARG A 93 10.89 -14.11 1.20
C ARG A 93 12.39 -14.43 1.12
N GLY A 94 13.25 -13.49 1.49
CA GLY A 94 14.68 -13.53 1.19
C GLY A 94 14.93 -13.28 -0.30
N THR A 95 16.06 -12.68 -0.64
CA THR A 95 16.51 -12.56 -2.04
C THR A 95 16.56 -13.98 -2.62
N PRO A 96 15.91 -14.27 -3.77
CA PRO A 96 16.18 -15.50 -4.49
C PRO A 96 17.69 -15.59 -4.70
N ALA A 97 18.30 -16.74 -4.41
CA ALA A 97 19.68 -16.96 -4.80
C ALA A 97 19.84 -16.51 -6.26
N ALA A 98 20.89 -15.74 -6.55
CA ALA A 98 21.19 -15.35 -7.91
C ALA A 98 21.06 -16.60 -8.79
N PRO A 99 20.37 -16.54 -9.95
CA PRO A 99 20.29 -17.69 -10.84
C PRO A 99 21.70 -18.20 -11.04
N ASP A 100 21.93 -19.49 -10.75
CA ASP A 100 23.24 -20.14 -10.85
C ASP A 100 23.89 -19.63 -12.13
N GLU A 101 25.06 -18.98 -11.99
CA GLU A 101 25.86 -18.59 -13.14
C GLU A 101 25.92 -19.81 -14.04
N VAL A 102 25.33 -19.71 -15.24
CA VAL A 102 25.47 -20.71 -16.27
C VAL A 102 26.97 -20.83 -16.45
N ARG A 103 27.53 -21.92 -15.91
CA ARG A 103 28.96 -22.23 -15.99
C ARG A 103 29.29 -22.16 -17.46
N ALA A 104 30.04 -21.13 -17.85
CA ALA A 104 30.45 -20.95 -19.22
C ALA A 104 31.12 -22.25 -19.66
N ASP A 105 30.49 -22.94 -20.62
CA ASP A 105 31.10 -24.09 -21.25
C ASP A 105 32.47 -23.63 -21.75
N GLY A 106 33.51 -24.29 -21.25
CA GLY A 106 34.90 -23.96 -21.55
C GLY A 106 35.17 -23.95 -23.06
N PRO A 107 36.25 -23.28 -23.49
CA PRO A 107 36.52 -23.10 -24.91
C PRO A 107 36.58 -24.44 -25.63
N VAL A 108 35.69 -24.62 -26.62
CA VAL A 108 35.69 -25.77 -27.52
C VAL A 108 36.99 -25.72 -28.32
N GLY A 109 37.92 -26.62 -27.99
CA GLY A 109 39.18 -26.77 -28.70
C GLY A 109 38.94 -27.13 -30.16
N HIS A 110 39.42 -26.29 -31.07
CA HIS A 110 39.46 -26.59 -32.49
C HIS A 110 40.62 -27.57 -32.76
N ALA A 111 40.31 -28.79 -33.18
CA ALA A 111 41.29 -29.74 -33.70
C ALA A 111 41.61 -29.38 -35.17
N PRO A 112 42.89 -29.40 -35.60
CA PRO A 112 43.27 -29.04 -36.95
C PRO A 112 42.95 -30.17 -37.94
N ALA A 113 42.64 -29.78 -39.18
CA ALA A 113 42.63 -30.65 -40.36
C ALA A 113 43.75 -30.21 -41.31
#